data_AF-G9YSI3-F1
#
_entry.id   AF-G9YSI3-F1
#
_cell.length_a   1.000
_cell.length_b   1.000
_cell.length_c   1.000
_cell.angle_alpha   90.00
_cell.angle_beta   90.00
_cell.angle_gamma   90.00
#
_symmetry.space_group_name_H-M   'P 1'
#
loop_
_entity.id
_entity.type
_entity.pdbx_description
1 polymer ?
#
loop_
_entity_poly.entity_id
_entity_poly.type
_entity_poly.pdbx_seq_one_letter_code
_entity_poly.pdbx_strand_id
1 'polypeptide(L)'
;MSAPAAAPHRTISQFCDHVCMYVRFRPDHEAITAELTAHLEDHKDAILEIHPDMTLWEAERRAVEAMGNPEELGRWLDSIHNPLLGWLQIWFVRAVCILAALVLVLALPQAERVHNQAADIQRLRSWGPPDREHVTADFAPDGTWTWRGYAFSIPRAVVEQWEGGQKVSYLLRIAHPNPWRQEPQLREGIWAEDDLGNHYYSMEEQQALSDQGAFRVYMGMSSGNYSAAYPFATYYDMGVSNIDPAATEITLHFDRYGEDVLWLTIPLEGGGLYG
;
A
#
# COMPACT_ATOMS: atom_id res chain seq x y z
N MET A 1 -30.55 57.44 -54.58
CA MET A 1 -29.34 56.69 -54.18
C MET A 1 -29.75 55.83 -53.00
N SER A 2 -29.89 54.53 -53.20
CA SER A 2 -30.27 53.60 -52.13
C SER A 2 -29.08 53.39 -51.20
N ALA A 3 -29.31 53.53 -49.89
CA ALA A 3 -28.33 53.21 -48.86
C ALA A 3 -27.90 51.74 -48.98
N PRO A 4 -26.62 51.40 -48.78
CA PRO A 4 -26.17 50.02 -48.78
C PRO A 4 -26.86 49.24 -47.66
N ALA A 5 -27.29 48.01 -47.95
CA ALA A 5 -27.87 47.11 -46.96
C ALA A 5 -26.89 46.90 -45.79
N ALA A 6 -27.31 47.25 -44.58
CA ALA A 6 -26.53 47.02 -43.37
C ALA A 6 -26.24 45.52 -43.24
N ALA A 7 -24.98 45.16 -42.98
CA ALA A 7 -24.58 43.78 -42.72
C ALA A 7 -25.39 43.21 -41.54
N PRO A 8 -25.75 41.91 -41.55
CA PRO A 8 -26.51 41.30 -40.46
C PRO A 8 -25.75 41.45 -39.13
N HIS A 9 -26.41 42.01 -38.13
CA HIS A 9 -25.86 42.22 -36.79
C HIS A 9 -25.63 40.88 -36.09
N ARG A 10 -24.47 40.71 -35.44
CA ARG A 10 -24.11 39.52 -34.67
C ARG A 10 -24.54 39.69 -33.22
N THR A 11 -25.06 38.65 -32.59
CA THR A 11 -25.20 38.58 -31.13
C THR A 11 -23.83 38.44 -30.46
N ILE A 12 -23.76 38.63 -29.15
CA ILE A 12 -22.52 38.44 -28.36
C ILE A 12 -21.91 37.05 -28.63
N SER A 13 -22.73 35.99 -28.55
CA SER A 13 -22.28 34.62 -28.81
C SER A 13 -21.75 34.44 -30.23
N GLN A 14 -22.44 34.97 -31.25
CA GLN A 14 -21.98 34.90 -32.64
C GLN A 14 -20.69 35.69 -32.88
N PHE A 15 -20.48 36.78 -32.13
CA PHE A 15 -19.23 37.53 -32.15
C PHE A 15 -18.09 36.72 -31.53
N CYS A 16 -18.27 36.16 -30.33
CA CYS A 16 -17.29 35.32 -29.64
C CYS A 16 -16.89 34.09 -30.47
N ASP A 17 -17.87 33.39 -31.07
CA ASP A 17 -17.62 32.25 -31.94
C ASP A 17 -16.75 32.64 -33.14
N HIS A 18 -17.06 33.79 -33.77
CA HIS A 18 -16.32 34.28 -34.91
C HIS A 18 -14.89 34.70 -34.55
N VAL A 19 -14.68 35.29 -33.37
CA VAL A 19 -13.33 35.60 -32.84
C VAL A 19 -12.54 34.29 -32.63
N CYS A 20 -13.15 33.27 -32.01
CA CYS A 20 -12.48 32.00 -31.73
C CYS A 20 -12.09 31.21 -33.00
N MET A 21 -12.74 31.45 -34.14
CA MET A 21 -12.34 30.83 -35.42
C MET A 21 -10.90 31.17 -35.84
N TYR A 22 -10.36 32.30 -35.38
CA TYR A 22 -8.99 32.74 -35.70
C TYR A 22 -7.96 32.31 -34.66
N VAL A 23 -8.39 31.80 -33.50
CA VAL A 23 -7.51 31.32 -32.43
C VAL A 23 -7.21 29.84 -32.63
N ARG A 24 -5.96 29.48 -32.90
CA ARG A 24 -5.56 28.09 -33.20
C ARG A 24 -5.53 27.19 -31.96
N PHE A 25 -5.17 27.75 -30.81
CA PHE A 25 -5.08 26.99 -29.57
C PHE A 25 -6.46 26.80 -28.94
N ARG A 26 -7.15 25.74 -29.37
CA ARG A 26 -8.50 25.39 -28.92
C ARG A 26 -8.71 25.24 -27.41
N PRO A 27 -7.73 24.75 -26.61
CA PRO A 27 -7.94 24.62 -25.17
C PRO A 27 -8.34 25.93 -24.47
N ASP A 28 -7.98 27.09 -25.03
CA ASP A 28 -8.30 28.39 -24.44
C ASP A 28 -9.63 28.99 -24.96
N HIS A 29 -10.30 28.35 -25.93
CA HIS A 29 -11.55 28.88 -26.52
C HIS A 29 -12.65 29.11 -25.50
N GLU A 30 -12.79 28.23 -24.51
CA GLU A 30 -13.78 28.37 -23.45
C GLU A 30 -13.49 29.58 -22.58
N ALA A 31 -12.23 29.76 -22.17
CA ALA A 31 -11.80 30.90 -21.36
C ALA A 31 -11.95 32.23 -22.13
N ILE A 32 -11.52 32.26 -23.39
CA ILE A 32 -11.66 33.43 -24.27
C ILE A 32 -13.14 33.79 -24.46
N THR A 33 -14.00 32.80 -24.72
CA THR A 33 -15.44 33.03 -24.89
C THR A 33 -16.08 33.57 -23.62
N ALA A 34 -15.70 33.04 -22.45
CA ALA A 34 -16.21 33.50 -21.16
C ALA A 34 -15.80 34.96 -20.89
N GLU A 35 -14.52 35.30 -21.10
CA GLU A 35 -14.00 36.66 -20.90
C GLU A 35 -14.66 37.67 -21.85
N LEU A 36 -14.74 37.34 -23.15
CA LEU A 36 -15.36 38.22 -24.14
C LEU A 36 -16.86 38.41 -23.88
N THR A 37 -17.57 37.35 -23.49
CA THR A 37 -18.99 37.41 -23.18
C THR A 37 -19.23 38.31 -21.97
N ALA A 38 -18.47 38.13 -20.87
CA ALA A 38 -18.58 38.97 -19.69
C ALA A 38 -18.29 40.44 -20.01
N HIS A 39 -17.23 40.72 -20.78
CA HIS A 39 -16.89 42.08 -21.16
C HIS A 39 -17.98 42.77 -22.00
N LEU A 40 -18.57 42.03 -22.95
CA LEU A 40 -19.67 42.53 -23.78
C LEU A 40 -20.97 42.72 -22.99
N GLU A 41 -21.25 41.85 -22.02
CA GLU A 41 -22.39 41.98 -21.11
C GLU A 41 -22.25 43.21 -20.21
N ASP A 42 -21.07 43.41 -19.60
CA ASP A 42 -20.75 44.59 -18.79
C ASP A 42 -20.90 45.88 -19.61
N HIS A 43 -20.41 45.87 -20.86
CA HIS A 43 -20.53 47.02 -21.74
C HIS A 43 -21.99 47.31 -22.15
N LYS A 44 -22.78 46.27 -22.43
CA LYS A 44 -24.22 46.38 -22.69
C LYS A 44 -24.95 46.96 -21.49
N ASP A 45 -24.64 46.51 -20.27
CA ASP A 45 -25.27 47.01 -19.05
C ASP A 45 -24.91 48.48 -18.80
N ALA A 46 -23.66 48.88 -19.01
CA ALA A 46 -23.25 50.29 -18.94
C ALA A 46 -23.99 51.19 -19.96
N ILE A 47 -24.29 50.70 -21.16
CA ILE A 47 -25.09 51.44 -22.14
C ILE A 47 -26.53 51.65 -21.64
N LEU A 48 -27.13 50.62 -21.02
CA LEU A 48 -28.49 50.69 -20.49
C LEU A 48 -28.59 51.62 -19.28
N GLU A 49 -27.55 51.71 -18.45
CA GLU A 49 -27.49 52.69 -17.36
C GLU A 49 -27.51 54.13 -17.87
N ILE A 50 -26.80 54.41 -18.97
CA ILE A 50 -26.74 55.75 -19.59
C ILE A 50 -28.03 56.06 -20.37
N HIS A 51 -28.65 55.03 -20.97
CA HIS A 51 -29.83 55.15 -21.81
C HIS A 51 -30.93 54.16 -21.40
N PRO A 52 -31.69 54.45 -20.33
CA PRO A 52 -32.66 53.51 -19.75
C PRO A 52 -33.81 53.12 -20.68
N ASP A 53 -34.13 54.00 -21.64
CA ASP A 53 -35.21 53.78 -22.60
C ASP A 53 -34.77 52.93 -23.82
N MET A 54 -33.49 52.53 -23.90
CA MET A 54 -32.96 51.72 -25.00
C MET A 54 -33.36 50.24 -24.85
N THR A 55 -33.65 49.59 -25.97
CA THR A 55 -33.93 48.14 -25.97
C THR A 55 -32.67 47.32 -25.67
N LEU A 56 -32.82 46.17 -25.01
CA LEU A 56 -31.72 45.23 -24.76
C LEU A 56 -30.97 44.85 -26.05
N TRP A 57 -31.72 44.64 -27.14
CA TRP A 57 -31.16 44.30 -28.45
C TRP A 57 -30.31 45.45 -29.03
N GLU A 58 -30.75 46.70 -28.91
CA GLU A 58 -29.95 47.85 -29.37
C GLU A 58 -28.71 48.06 -28.53
N ALA A 59 -28.78 47.83 -27.22
CA ALA A 59 -27.64 47.89 -26.32
C ALA A 59 -26.61 46.79 -26.64
N GLU A 60 -27.07 45.55 -26.86
CA GLU A 60 -26.21 44.43 -27.28
C GLU A 60 -25.53 44.73 -28.61
N ARG A 61 -26.30 45.20 -29.60
CA ARG A 61 -25.77 45.59 -30.90
C ARG A 61 -24.69 46.65 -30.77
N ARG A 62 -24.93 47.70 -29.98
CA ARG A 62 -23.94 48.77 -29.75
C ARG A 62 -22.69 48.26 -29.05
N ALA A 63 -22.84 47.35 -28.09
CA ALA A 63 -21.71 46.72 -27.41
C ALA A 63 -20.84 45.91 -28.37
N VAL A 64 -21.47 45.10 -29.24
CA VAL A 64 -20.74 44.34 -30.26
C VAL A 64 -20.12 45.26 -31.32
N GLU A 65 -20.82 46.31 -31.75
CA GLU A 65 -20.27 47.30 -32.70
C GLU A 65 -19.06 48.04 -32.13
N ALA A 66 -19.03 48.31 -30.82
CA ALA A 66 -17.91 48.95 -30.13
C ALA A 66 -16.64 48.07 -30.11
N MET A 67 -16.76 46.74 -30.18
CA MET A 67 -15.63 45.81 -30.23
C MET A 67 -14.88 45.83 -31.57
N GLY A 68 -15.50 46.35 -32.63
CA GLY A 68 -14.88 46.44 -33.95
C GLY A 68 -14.84 45.10 -34.71
N ASN A 69 -13.73 44.85 -35.41
CA ASN A 69 -13.60 43.71 -36.32
C ASN A 69 -13.22 42.41 -35.56
N PRO A 70 -14.07 41.37 -35.54
CA PRO A 70 -13.76 40.11 -34.83
C PRO A 70 -12.55 39.36 -35.40
N GLU A 71 -12.23 39.54 -36.68
CA GLU A 71 -11.04 38.90 -37.28
C GLU A 71 -9.74 39.50 -36.73
N GLU A 72 -9.67 40.82 -36.61
CA GLU A 72 -8.50 41.51 -36.06
C GLU A 72 -8.29 41.13 -34.58
N LEU A 73 -9.38 41.12 -33.81
CA LEU A 73 -9.35 40.67 -32.42
C LEU A 73 -8.93 39.20 -32.28
N GLY A 74 -9.46 38.32 -33.12
CA GLY A 74 -9.13 36.90 -33.11
C GLY A 74 -7.66 36.62 -33.48
N ARG A 75 -7.11 37.34 -34.47
CA ARG A 75 -5.68 37.25 -34.82
C ARG A 75 -4.77 37.80 -33.72
N TRP A 76 -5.20 38.86 -33.04
CA TRP A 76 -4.48 39.39 -31.88
C TRP A 76 -4.46 38.37 -30.73
N LEU A 77 -5.62 37.77 -30.41
CA LEU A 77 -5.72 36.69 -29.42
C LEU A 77 -4.85 35.48 -29.80
N ASP A 78 -4.86 35.05 -31.07
CA ASP A 78 -3.99 33.95 -31.53
C ASP A 78 -2.49 34.24 -31.33
N SER A 79 -2.08 35.52 -31.39
CA SER A 79 -0.69 35.90 -31.19
C SER A 79 -0.21 35.70 -29.74
N ILE A 80 -1.12 35.85 -28.77
CA ILE A 80 -0.83 35.62 -27.35
C ILE A 80 -1.11 34.16 -26.94
N HIS A 81 -2.06 33.49 -27.60
CA HIS A 81 -2.40 32.08 -27.38
C HIS A 81 -1.59 31.13 -28.30
N ASN A 82 -0.27 31.09 -28.13
CA ASN A 82 0.61 30.28 -28.95
C ASN A 82 0.39 28.77 -28.74
N PRO A 83 -0.03 28.01 -29.78
CA PRO A 83 -0.37 26.59 -29.63
C PRO A 83 0.82 25.71 -29.25
N LEU A 84 2.04 26.04 -29.69
CA LEU A 84 3.22 25.22 -29.38
C LEU A 84 3.55 25.28 -27.88
N LEU A 85 3.50 26.47 -27.29
CA LEU A 85 3.75 26.66 -25.86
C LEU A 85 2.63 26.05 -25.02
N GLY A 86 1.37 26.26 -25.41
CA GLY A 86 0.22 25.68 -24.72
C GLY A 86 0.25 24.15 -24.70
N TRP A 87 0.50 23.51 -25.84
CA TRP A 87 0.64 22.05 -25.89
C TRP A 87 1.85 21.55 -25.11
N LEU A 88 3.00 22.23 -25.18
CA LEU A 88 4.18 21.87 -24.40
C LEU A 88 3.90 21.88 -22.90
N GLN A 89 3.23 22.92 -22.39
CA GLN A 89 2.85 23.02 -20.98
C GLN A 89 1.92 21.87 -20.57
N ILE A 90 0.88 21.59 -21.35
CA ILE A 90 -0.07 20.50 -21.06
C ILE A 90 0.66 19.15 -21.00
N TRP A 91 1.50 18.86 -21.99
CA TRP A 91 2.23 17.59 -22.03
C TRP A 91 3.31 17.50 -20.97
N PHE A 92 3.97 18.61 -20.63
CA PHE A 92 4.96 18.65 -19.57
C PHE A 92 4.33 18.32 -18.21
N VAL A 93 3.21 18.97 -17.86
CA VAL A 93 2.47 18.68 -16.61
C VAL A 93 2.04 17.21 -16.58
N ARG A 94 1.47 16.69 -17.67
CA ARG A 94 1.08 15.28 -17.77
C ARG A 94 2.28 14.34 -17.58
N ALA A 95 3.41 14.64 -18.21
CA ALA A 95 4.62 13.82 -18.09
C ALA A 95 5.16 13.82 -16.65
N VAL A 96 5.18 14.98 -15.98
CA VAL A 96 5.59 15.08 -14.57
C VAL A 96 4.64 14.28 -13.67
N CYS A 97 3.32 14.39 -13.86
CA CYS A 97 2.35 13.61 -13.08
C CYS A 97 2.50 12.10 -13.30
N ILE A 98 2.69 11.66 -14.55
CA ILE A 98 2.91 10.24 -14.87
C ILE A 98 4.21 9.75 -14.23
N LEU A 99 5.29 10.54 -14.32
CA LEU A 99 6.58 10.18 -13.73
C LEU A 99 6.49 10.10 -12.20
N ALA A 100 5.82 11.05 -11.55
CA ALA A 100 5.59 11.02 -10.11
C ALA A 100 4.77 9.78 -9.69
N ALA A 101 3.71 9.44 -10.42
CA ALA A 101 2.92 8.25 -10.17
C ALA A 101 3.76 6.96 -10.35
N LEU A 102 4.59 6.91 -11.39
CA LEU A 102 5.46 5.77 -11.66
C LEU A 102 6.54 5.60 -10.58
N VAL A 103 7.15 6.70 -10.13
CA VAL A 103 8.08 6.69 -8.98
C VAL A 103 7.38 6.15 -7.74
N LEU A 104 6.16 6.59 -7.44
CA LEU A 104 5.41 6.11 -6.28
C LEU A 104 5.13 4.61 -6.36
N VAL A 105 4.62 4.13 -7.50
CA VAL A 105 4.32 2.71 -7.73
C VAL A 105 5.56 1.83 -7.62
N LEU A 106 6.73 2.31 -8.07
CA LEU A 106 7.97 1.56 -7.99
C LEU A 106 8.66 1.66 -6.63
N ALA A 107 8.55 2.79 -5.93
CA ALA A 107 9.23 3.03 -4.66
C ALA A 107 8.54 2.35 -3.48
N LEU A 108 7.20 2.33 -3.45
CA LEU A 108 6.45 1.76 -2.32
C LEU A 108 6.82 0.29 -2.03
N PRO A 109 6.85 -0.63 -3.02
CA PRO A 109 7.21 -2.03 -2.75
C PRO A 109 8.68 -2.22 -2.36
N GLN A 110 9.55 -1.26 -2.67
CA GLN A 110 10.97 -1.30 -2.29
C GLN A 110 11.14 -0.82 -0.84
N ALA A 111 10.44 0.27 -0.47
CA ALA A 111 10.42 0.78 0.88
C ALA A 111 9.85 -0.26 1.87
N GLU A 112 8.78 -0.95 1.48
CA GLU A 112 8.22 -2.07 2.27
C GLU A 112 9.24 -3.21 2.44
N ARG A 113 9.91 -3.63 1.37
CA ARG A 113 10.94 -4.68 1.46
C ARG A 113 12.08 -4.30 2.39
N VAL A 114 12.59 -3.07 2.29
CA VAL A 114 13.67 -2.58 3.16
C VAL A 114 13.22 -2.50 4.62
N HIS A 115 12.01 -2.00 4.88
CA HIS A 115 11.47 -1.94 6.23
C HIS A 115 11.33 -3.34 6.85
N ASN A 116 10.75 -4.29 6.11
CA ASN A 116 10.61 -5.67 6.56
C ASN A 116 11.98 -6.30 6.84
N GLN A 117 12.95 -6.15 5.93
CA GLN A 117 14.31 -6.67 6.17
C GLN A 117 14.99 -6.05 7.40
N ALA A 118 14.82 -4.75 7.63
CA ALA A 118 15.38 -4.08 8.79
C ALA A 118 14.73 -4.56 10.10
N ALA A 119 13.41 -4.72 10.11
CA ALA A 119 12.65 -5.27 11.23
C ALA A 119 13.08 -6.72 11.53
N ASP A 120 13.20 -7.55 10.49
CA ASP A 120 13.65 -8.94 10.59
C ASP A 120 15.06 -9.00 11.23
N ILE A 121 16.01 -8.18 10.74
CA ILE A 121 17.39 -8.11 11.29
C ILE A 121 17.38 -7.66 12.75
N GLN A 122 16.61 -6.63 13.09
CA GLN A 122 16.53 -6.12 14.46
C GLN A 122 15.94 -7.18 15.41
N ARG A 123 14.90 -7.89 14.98
CA ARG A 123 14.30 -8.96 15.78
C ARG A 123 15.29 -10.10 16.00
N LEU A 124 15.93 -10.58 14.93
CA LEU A 124 16.94 -11.63 15.01
C LEU A 124 18.10 -11.30 15.97
N ARG A 125 18.57 -10.05 15.97
CA ARG A 125 19.65 -9.61 16.88
C ARG A 125 19.23 -9.51 18.34
N SER A 126 17.98 -9.11 18.60
CA SER A 126 17.48 -8.88 19.96
C SER A 126 16.86 -10.12 20.58
N TRP A 127 16.54 -11.14 19.78
CA TRP A 127 15.92 -12.36 20.23
C TRP A 127 16.95 -13.40 20.72
N GLY A 128 16.56 -14.14 21.75
CA GLY A 128 17.32 -15.24 22.33
C GLY A 128 16.84 -15.51 23.76
N PRO A 129 17.19 -16.68 24.34
CA PRO A 129 16.90 -16.94 25.74
C PRO A 129 17.65 -15.95 26.64
N PRO A 130 17.03 -15.51 27.76
CA PRO A 130 17.61 -14.51 28.66
C PRO A 130 18.89 -15.02 29.35
N ASP A 131 18.97 -16.33 29.56
CA ASP A 131 20.15 -17.03 30.07
C ASP A 131 20.78 -17.84 28.93
N ARG A 132 22.08 -17.64 28.71
CA ARG A 132 22.85 -18.37 27.69
C ARG A 132 23.80 -19.41 28.29
N GLU A 133 23.86 -19.55 29.61
CA GLU A 133 24.71 -20.57 30.26
C GLU A 133 24.31 -21.99 29.86
N HIS A 134 23.01 -22.21 29.64
CA HIS A 134 22.43 -23.51 29.29
C HIS A 134 22.34 -23.75 27.77
N VAL A 135 22.76 -22.81 26.94
CA VAL A 135 22.64 -22.92 25.47
C VAL A 135 23.71 -23.85 24.92
N THR A 136 23.27 -24.93 24.27
CA THR A 136 24.14 -25.94 23.67
C THR A 136 24.23 -25.84 22.17
N ALA A 137 23.20 -25.30 21.51
CA ALA A 137 23.17 -25.11 20.06
C ALA A 137 22.33 -23.90 19.64
N ASP A 138 22.72 -23.26 18.53
CA ASP A 138 22.02 -22.13 17.92
C ASP A 138 21.93 -22.36 16.41
N PHE A 139 20.71 -22.52 15.92
CA PHE A 139 20.39 -22.91 14.56
C PHE A 139 19.68 -21.79 13.82
N ALA A 140 19.89 -21.74 12.51
CA ALA A 140 18.99 -21.09 11.57
C ALA A 140 18.41 -22.19 10.67
N PRO A 141 17.31 -22.83 11.08
CA PRO A 141 16.69 -23.90 10.28
C PRO A 141 16.32 -23.38 8.89
N ASP A 142 16.80 -24.07 7.86
CA ASP A 142 16.43 -23.77 6.48
C ASP A 142 15.07 -24.36 6.15
N GLY A 143 14.16 -23.53 5.66
CA GLY A 143 12.84 -23.98 5.27
C GLY A 143 11.85 -22.84 5.22
N THR A 144 10.99 -22.86 4.21
CA THR A 144 9.82 -21.99 4.17
C THR A 144 8.63 -22.81 3.73
N TRP A 145 7.56 -22.74 4.52
CA TRP A 145 6.32 -23.42 4.25
C TRP A 145 5.24 -22.41 3.86
N THR A 146 4.29 -22.77 3.00
CA THR A 146 3.23 -21.85 2.59
C THR A 146 1.85 -22.45 2.76
N TRP A 147 0.95 -21.71 3.40
CA TRP A 147 -0.46 -22.11 3.54
C TRP A 147 -1.39 -20.90 3.46
N ARG A 148 -2.44 -20.99 2.64
CA ARG A 148 -3.44 -19.92 2.40
C ARG A 148 -2.86 -18.53 2.10
N GLY A 149 -1.66 -18.48 1.50
CA GLY A 149 -0.95 -17.24 1.17
C GLY A 149 -0.15 -16.64 2.32
N TYR A 150 0.00 -17.35 3.44
CA TYR A 150 1.00 -17.07 4.47
C TYR A 150 2.25 -17.89 4.19
N ALA A 151 3.42 -17.35 4.51
CA ALA A 151 4.68 -18.06 4.47
C ALA A 151 5.27 -18.17 5.88
N PHE A 152 5.56 -19.38 6.31
CA PHE A 152 6.07 -19.74 7.63
C PHE A 152 7.55 -20.08 7.53
N SER A 153 8.33 -19.62 8.50
CA SER A 153 9.76 -19.89 8.58
C SER A 153 10.20 -19.84 10.04
N ILE A 154 11.32 -20.48 10.36
CA ILE A 154 11.96 -20.39 11.67
C ILE A 154 13.32 -19.73 11.45
N PRO A 155 13.41 -18.39 11.56
CA PRO A 155 14.66 -17.69 11.30
C PRO A 155 15.78 -18.05 12.28
N ARG A 156 15.43 -18.54 13.48
CA ARG A 156 16.38 -18.97 14.49
C ARG A 156 15.73 -19.92 15.50
N ALA A 157 16.49 -20.92 15.94
CA ALA A 157 16.12 -21.85 17.01
C ALA A 157 17.33 -22.08 17.92
N VAL A 158 17.13 -22.10 19.23
CA VAL A 158 18.17 -22.24 20.24
C VAL A 158 17.81 -23.43 21.12
N VAL A 159 18.78 -24.32 21.33
CA VAL A 159 18.65 -25.47 22.20
C VAL A 159 19.30 -25.16 23.54
N GLU A 160 18.55 -25.37 24.60
CA GLU A 160 18.96 -25.22 25.98
C GLU A 160 18.93 -26.60 26.65
N GLN A 161 20.00 -26.96 27.36
CA GLN A 161 20.08 -28.20 28.13
C GLN A 161 19.98 -27.89 29.62
N TRP A 162 18.96 -28.46 30.28
CA TRP A 162 18.68 -28.29 31.70
C TRP A 162 18.79 -29.64 32.43
N GLU A 163 18.92 -29.63 33.77
CA GLU A 163 18.98 -30.87 34.57
C GLU A 163 17.78 -31.81 34.35
N GLY A 164 16.63 -31.27 33.95
CA GLY A 164 15.39 -32.01 33.74
C GLY A 164 15.08 -32.42 32.29
N GLY A 165 15.94 -32.10 31.32
CA GLY A 165 15.71 -32.41 29.90
C GLY A 165 16.21 -31.32 28.96
N GLN A 166 16.00 -31.53 27.66
CA GLN A 166 16.28 -30.52 26.64
C GLN A 166 15.08 -29.58 26.46
N LYS A 167 15.36 -28.34 26.03
CA LYS A 167 14.35 -27.36 25.64
C LYS A 167 14.81 -26.69 24.36
N VAL A 168 13.91 -26.56 23.39
CA VAL A 168 14.13 -25.74 22.20
C VAL A 168 13.29 -24.48 22.32
N SER A 169 13.92 -23.33 22.17
CA SER A 169 13.25 -22.04 21.97
C SER A 169 13.42 -21.63 20.51
N TYR A 170 12.37 -21.27 19.80
CA TYR A 170 12.45 -20.89 18.38
C TYR A 170 11.59 -19.68 18.06
N LEU A 171 12.06 -18.87 17.11
CA LEU A 171 11.34 -17.71 16.62
C LEU A 171 10.52 -18.13 15.40
N LEU A 172 9.21 -18.19 15.52
CA LEU A 172 8.33 -18.46 14.38
C LEU A 172 8.00 -17.14 13.67
N ARG A 173 8.29 -17.07 12.37
CA ARG A 173 7.97 -15.93 11.51
C ARG A 173 6.89 -16.31 10.51
N ILE A 174 5.81 -15.53 10.50
CA ILE A 174 4.70 -15.64 9.56
C ILE A 174 4.70 -14.40 8.66
N ALA A 175 5.12 -14.54 7.41
CA ALA A 175 4.96 -13.48 6.41
C ALA A 175 3.58 -13.52 5.76
N HIS A 176 2.95 -12.37 5.60
CA HIS A 176 1.65 -12.23 4.95
C HIS A 176 1.63 -11.05 3.96
N PRO A 177 0.97 -11.19 2.81
CA PRO A 177 0.98 -10.18 1.73
C PRO A 177 0.06 -8.98 2.00
N ASN A 178 -0.72 -9.02 3.08
CA ASN A 178 -1.77 -8.05 3.35
C ASN A 178 -1.74 -7.66 4.85
N PRO A 179 -1.44 -6.40 5.21
CA PRO A 179 -1.39 -5.91 6.60
C PRO A 179 -2.76 -5.87 7.29
N TRP A 180 -3.84 -5.90 6.52
CA TRP A 180 -5.22 -5.88 7.02
C TRP A 180 -5.79 -7.30 7.19
N ARG A 181 -5.03 -8.35 6.84
CA ARG A 181 -5.46 -9.73 7.00
C ARG A 181 -5.18 -10.18 8.43
N GLN A 182 -6.20 -10.73 9.10
CA GLN A 182 -6.02 -11.29 10.44
C GLN A 182 -4.99 -12.42 10.43
N GLU A 183 -4.16 -12.47 11.45
CA GLU A 183 -3.23 -13.58 11.66
C GLU A 183 -4.02 -14.88 11.91
N PRO A 184 -3.59 -16.01 11.33
CA PRO A 184 -4.18 -17.29 11.67
C PRO A 184 -3.87 -17.60 13.14
N GLN A 185 -4.88 -18.03 13.91
CA GLN A 185 -4.69 -18.50 15.28
C GLN A 185 -3.99 -19.87 15.23
N LEU A 186 -2.66 -19.85 15.16
CA LEU A 186 -1.82 -21.06 15.09
C LEU A 186 -1.13 -21.35 16.42
N ARG A 187 -0.83 -20.30 17.19
CA ARG A 187 0.02 -20.35 18.39
C ARG A 187 -0.38 -21.45 19.36
N GLU A 188 -1.68 -21.62 19.59
CA GLU A 188 -2.17 -22.53 20.63
C GLU A 188 -2.29 -23.99 20.16
N GLY A 189 -2.27 -24.24 18.84
CA GLY A 189 -2.42 -25.58 18.28
C GLY A 189 -1.15 -26.19 17.70
N ILE A 190 0.01 -25.52 17.80
CA ILE A 190 1.29 -26.11 17.37
C ILE A 190 1.71 -27.16 18.40
N TRP A 191 1.88 -28.40 17.95
CA TRP A 191 2.44 -29.51 18.73
C TRP A 191 3.75 -29.98 18.10
N ALA A 192 4.48 -30.89 18.74
CA ALA A 192 5.73 -31.42 18.19
C ALA A 192 5.88 -32.93 18.39
N GLU A 193 6.69 -33.56 17.55
CA GLU A 193 7.11 -34.95 17.65
C GLU A 193 8.63 -35.02 17.56
N ASP A 194 9.29 -35.87 18.35
CA ASP A 194 10.72 -36.15 18.17
C ASP A 194 10.99 -37.42 17.34
N ASP A 195 12.25 -37.65 16.98
CA ASP A 195 12.71 -38.82 16.23
C ASP A 195 12.57 -40.16 16.99
N LEU A 196 12.24 -40.12 18.27
CA LEU A 196 11.93 -41.29 19.10
C LEU A 196 10.43 -41.61 19.13
N GLY A 197 9.60 -40.75 18.53
CA GLY A 197 8.14 -40.87 18.50
C GLY A 197 7.44 -40.34 19.75
N ASN A 198 8.11 -39.51 20.57
CA ASN A 198 7.46 -38.84 21.68
C ASN A 198 6.64 -37.64 21.19
N HIS A 199 5.41 -37.52 21.71
CA HIS A 199 4.50 -36.42 21.41
C HIS A 199 4.61 -35.29 22.44
N TYR A 200 4.74 -34.06 21.97
CA TYR A 200 4.81 -32.84 22.76
C TYR A 200 3.55 -32.01 22.49
N TYR A 201 2.67 -31.94 23.49
CA TYR A 201 1.33 -31.39 23.34
C TYR A 201 1.33 -29.88 23.09
N SER A 202 0.41 -29.44 22.24
CA SER A 202 0.06 -28.03 22.09
C SER A 202 -0.68 -27.47 23.32
N MET A 203 -0.80 -26.15 23.42
CA MET A 203 -1.58 -25.52 24.50
C MET A 203 -3.07 -25.92 24.46
N GLU A 204 -3.68 -26.00 23.27
CA GLU A 204 -5.08 -26.41 23.11
C GLU A 204 -5.30 -27.85 23.60
N GLU A 205 -4.44 -28.78 23.20
CA GLU A 205 -4.52 -30.18 23.65
C GLU A 205 -4.34 -30.30 25.16
N GLN A 206 -3.39 -29.57 25.73
CA GLN A 206 -3.15 -29.59 27.16
C GLN A 206 -4.35 -29.05 27.95
N GLN A 207 -4.95 -27.95 27.50
CA GLN A 207 -6.15 -27.41 28.12
C GLN A 207 -7.28 -28.46 28.09
N ALA A 208 -7.48 -29.12 26.95
CA ALA A 208 -8.48 -30.17 26.81
C ALA A 208 -8.23 -31.38 27.73
N LEU A 209 -6.97 -31.81 27.90
CA LEU A 209 -6.58 -32.89 28.82
C LEU A 209 -6.73 -32.48 30.30
N SER A 210 -6.45 -31.23 30.61
CA SER A 210 -6.64 -30.66 31.96
C SER A 210 -8.11 -30.60 32.34
N ASP A 211 -8.98 -30.16 31.43
CA ASP A 211 -10.43 -30.11 31.66
C ASP A 211 -11.03 -31.50 31.90
N GLN A 212 -10.37 -32.55 31.39
CA GLN A 212 -10.75 -33.96 31.59
C GLN A 212 -10.12 -34.59 32.84
N GLY A 213 -9.35 -33.84 33.63
CA GLY A 213 -8.69 -34.34 34.85
C GLY A 213 -7.54 -35.32 34.58
N ALA A 214 -7.04 -35.38 33.35
CA ALA A 214 -5.98 -36.29 32.91
C ALA A 214 -4.57 -35.68 33.00
N PHE A 215 -4.45 -34.45 33.49
CA PHE A 215 -3.20 -33.68 33.41
C PHE A 215 -2.08 -34.26 34.29
N ARG A 216 -0.92 -34.49 33.68
CA ARG A 216 0.33 -34.85 34.35
C ARG A 216 1.33 -33.71 34.23
N VAL A 217 1.93 -33.33 35.36
CA VAL A 217 2.84 -32.17 35.53
C VAL A 217 4.18 -32.30 34.78
N TYR A 218 4.47 -33.45 34.17
CA TYR A 218 5.77 -33.77 33.55
C TYR A 218 5.71 -34.05 32.04
N MET A 219 4.64 -33.62 31.35
CA MET A 219 4.55 -33.83 29.90
C MET A 219 5.41 -32.82 29.13
N GLY A 220 5.95 -33.28 28.00
CA GLY A 220 6.54 -32.41 26.99
C GLY A 220 5.48 -31.47 26.41
N MET A 221 5.83 -30.19 26.24
CA MET A 221 4.89 -29.13 25.89
C MET A 221 5.46 -28.22 24.82
N SER A 222 4.68 -27.95 23.78
CA SER A 222 4.92 -26.92 22.77
C SER A 222 4.06 -25.70 23.09
N SER A 223 4.68 -24.55 23.31
CA SER A 223 3.96 -23.34 23.72
C SER A 223 4.72 -22.07 23.35
N GLY A 224 4.05 -20.93 23.42
CA GLY A 224 4.69 -19.66 23.14
C GLY A 224 3.76 -18.46 23.27
N ASN A 225 4.35 -17.30 23.05
CA ASN A 225 3.70 -16.01 23.16
C ASN A 225 3.81 -15.22 21.86
N TYR A 226 2.80 -14.37 21.64
CA TYR A 226 2.91 -13.32 20.64
C TYR A 226 4.10 -12.42 20.98
N SER A 227 4.93 -12.16 19.98
CA SER A 227 6.17 -11.41 20.16
C SER A 227 6.08 -10.01 19.56
N ALA A 228 5.81 -9.92 18.26
CA ALA A 228 5.69 -8.66 17.54
C ALA A 228 4.90 -8.84 16.23
N ALA A 229 4.24 -7.78 15.77
CA ALA A 229 3.66 -7.72 14.43
C ALA A 229 4.13 -6.47 13.70
N TYR A 230 4.49 -6.69 12.44
CA TYR A 230 4.80 -5.70 11.43
C TYR A 230 3.76 -5.80 10.32
N PRO A 231 3.62 -4.80 9.45
CA PRO A 231 2.62 -4.80 8.38
C PRO A 231 2.61 -6.07 7.50
N PHE A 232 3.73 -6.78 7.36
CA PHE A 232 3.80 -7.97 6.50
C PHE A 232 4.40 -9.20 7.18
N ALA A 233 4.67 -9.13 8.48
CA ALA A 233 5.27 -10.23 9.22
C ALA A 233 4.84 -10.21 10.69
N THR A 234 4.39 -11.35 11.19
CA THR A 234 4.16 -11.59 12.61
C THR A 234 5.19 -12.56 13.16
N TYR A 235 5.60 -12.32 14.40
CA TYR A 235 6.58 -13.11 15.13
C TYR A 235 5.98 -13.70 16.39
N TYR A 236 6.26 -14.97 16.65
CA TYR A 236 5.96 -15.66 17.89
C TYR A 236 7.24 -16.21 18.52
N ASP A 237 7.37 -16.00 19.83
CA ASP A 237 8.42 -16.63 20.63
C ASP A 237 7.85 -17.95 21.14
N MET A 238 8.28 -19.05 20.52
CA MET A 238 7.78 -20.39 20.78
C MET A 238 8.86 -21.26 21.42
N GLY A 239 8.47 -22.38 22.00
CA GLY A 239 9.40 -23.38 22.46
C GLY A 239 8.75 -24.71 22.79
N VAL A 240 9.57 -25.75 22.78
CA VAL A 240 9.23 -27.10 23.22
C VAL A 240 10.10 -27.44 24.43
N SER A 241 9.49 -27.84 25.54
CA SER A 241 10.18 -28.15 26.80
C SER A 241 10.02 -29.61 27.20
N ASN A 242 10.92 -30.08 28.08
CA ASN A 242 10.99 -31.46 28.57
C ASN A 242 11.21 -32.47 27.44
N ILE A 243 12.04 -32.11 26.46
CA ILE A 243 12.44 -32.97 25.35
C ILE A 243 13.35 -34.07 25.87
N ASP A 244 13.12 -35.30 25.39
CA ASP A 244 13.94 -36.45 25.72
C ASP A 244 15.42 -36.14 25.37
N PRO A 245 16.35 -36.26 26.33
CA PRO A 245 17.76 -36.00 26.09
C PRO A 245 18.39 -36.84 24.97
N ALA A 246 17.78 -37.97 24.58
CA ALA A 246 18.24 -38.82 23.50
C ALA A 246 17.70 -38.43 22.11
N ALA A 247 16.74 -37.50 22.04
CA ALA A 247 16.21 -37.01 20.77
C ALA A 247 17.27 -36.18 20.02
N THR A 248 17.29 -36.33 18.70
CA THR A 248 18.25 -35.62 17.83
C THR A 248 17.60 -34.58 16.93
N GLU A 249 16.28 -34.66 16.73
CA GLU A 249 15.48 -33.67 16.01
C GLU A 249 14.05 -33.61 16.58
N ILE A 250 13.42 -32.43 16.45
CA ILE A 250 11.99 -32.28 16.67
C ILE A 250 11.33 -31.78 15.40
N THR A 251 10.15 -32.29 15.10
CA THR A 251 9.32 -31.79 14.04
C THR A 251 8.09 -31.11 14.61
N LEU A 252 7.86 -29.87 14.19
CA LEU A 252 6.71 -29.06 14.58
C LEU A 252 5.55 -29.35 13.65
N HIS A 253 4.39 -29.59 14.23
CA HIS A 253 3.17 -29.87 13.53
C HIS A 253 2.13 -28.82 13.86
N PHE A 254 1.38 -28.42 12.84
CA PHE A 254 0.13 -27.73 13.03
C PHE A 254 -0.87 -28.33 12.07
N ASP A 255 -1.80 -29.11 12.60
CA ASP A 255 -2.97 -29.55 11.88
C ASP A 255 -4.19 -28.79 12.40
N ARG A 256 -5.03 -28.29 11.49
CA ARG A 256 -6.30 -27.68 11.87
C ARG A 256 -7.37 -28.26 10.97
N TYR A 257 -8.33 -28.98 11.57
CA TYR A 257 -9.39 -29.69 10.87
C TYR A 257 -8.90 -30.85 9.98
N GLY A 258 -7.76 -31.47 10.33
CA GLY A 258 -7.22 -32.62 9.59
C GLY A 258 -6.48 -32.26 8.30
N GLU A 259 -6.14 -30.99 8.09
CA GLU A 259 -5.18 -30.55 7.07
C GLU A 259 -3.81 -30.37 7.73
N ASP A 260 -2.75 -30.96 7.18
CA ASP A 260 -1.36 -30.67 7.59
C ASP A 260 -0.99 -29.27 7.12
N VAL A 261 -1.06 -28.30 8.04
CA VAL A 261 -0.87 -26.88 7.76
C VAL A 261 0.57 -26.42 8.00
N LEU A 262 1.32 -27.09 8.88
CA LEU A 262 2.74 -26.81 9.13
C LEU A 262 3.51 -28.10 9.43
N TRP A 263 4.68 -28.26 8.82
CA TRP A 263 5.64 -29.32 9.12
C TRP A 263 7.06 -28.76 9.03
N LEU A 264 7.72 -28.51 10.16
CA LEU A 264 9.06 -27.90 10.22
C LEU A 264 9.96 -28.63 11.21
N THR A 265 11.06 -29.17 10.72
CA THR A 265 12.04 -29.91 11.53
C THR A 265 13.14 -28.98 12.06
N ILE A 266 13.45 -29.09 13.35
CA ILE A 266 14.52 -28.40 14.04
C ILE A 266 15.51 -29.46 14.56
N PRO A 267 16.78 -29.42 14.16
CA PRO A 267 17.81 -30.28 14.75
C PRO A 267 18.05 -29.91 16.22
N LEU A 268 18.37 -30.88 17.06
CA LEU A 268 18.72 -30.69 18.47
C LEU A 268 20.23 -30.73 18.71
N GLU A 269 20.99 -31.35 17.80
CA GLU A 269 22.45 -31.52 17.91
C GLU A 269 23.21 -30.89 16.72
N GLY A 270 24.49 -30.58 16.93
CA GLY A 270 25.40 -30.16 15.85
C GLY A 270 25.33 -28.68 15.44
N GLY A 271 24.58 -27.85 16.17
CA GLY A 271 24.51 -26.40 15.92
C GLY A 271 25.75 -25.65 16.38
N GLY A 272 26.12 -24.59 15.66
CA GLY A 272 27.19 -23.69 16.10
C GLY A 272 26.68 -22.72 17.17
N LEU A 273 27.51 -22.34 18.14
CA LEU A 273 27.19 -21.21 19.01
C LEU A 273 27.36 -19.92 18.20
N TYR A 274 26.26 -19.29 17.77
CA TYR A 274 26.32 -17.95 17.16
C TYR A 274 26.84 -16.94 18.19
N GLY A 275 28.08 -16.48 17.98
CA GLY A 275 28.73 -15.38 18.69
C GLY A 275 28.20 -14.01 18.31
#